data_AF-A0A085BIS2-F1
#
_entry.id   AF-A0A085BIS2-F1
#
_cell.length_a   1.000
_cell.length_b   1.000
_cell.length_c   1.000
_cell.angle_alpha   90.00
_cell.angle_beta   90.00
_cell.angle_gamma   90.00
#
_symmetry.space_group_name_H-M   'P 1'
#
loop_
_entity.id
_entity.type
_entity.pdbx_description
1 polymer ?
#
loop_
_entity_poly.entity_id
_entity_poly.type
_entity_poly.pdbx_seq_one_letter_code
_entity_poly.pdbx_strand_id
1 'polypeptide(L)'
;MQTNFFRQIAKLNLTGDLQITLRPTTENNFVLSVLLTNEQCGDDARKTIPPLNLRGTAEDLDNGFFENISTPLQTASGLMVDMESFMKQVEEAKKKSAMEKEKSDKEKKEKEVKDKKYGEALQKAEELEKEGKYKEAWSALPKGSEFPEYAEKIRKKQDEYEGHFAPSLFSENQPQSTEI
;
A
#
# COMPACT_ATOMS: atom_id res chain seq x y z
N MET A 1 0.37 -54.60 20.50
CA MET A 1 1.19 -53.75 19.61
C MET A 1 0.76 -52.31 19.81
N GLN A 2 1.68 -51.37 19.97
CA GLN A 2 1.36 -49.96 20.18
C GLN A 2 1.04 -49.29 18.83
N THR A 3 -0.19 -48.83 18.63
CA THR A 3 -0.64 -48.19 17.39
C THR A 3 -0.05 -46.78 17.30
N ASN A 4 0.78 -46.51 16.29
CA ASN A 4 1.49 -45.23 16.12
C ASN A 4 0.69 -44.20 15.28
N PHE A 5 -0.61 -44.39 15.12
CA PHE A 5 -1.46 -43.61 14.21
C PHE A 5 -1.33 -42.09 14.44
N PHE A 6 -1.65 -41.61 15.64
CA PHE A 6 -1.61 -40.16 15.93
C PHE A 6 -0.20 -39.58 15.89
N ARG A 7 0.83 -40.37 16.21
CA ARG A 7 2.23 -39.95 16.08
C ARG A 7 2.63 -39.75 14.62
N GLN A 8 2.16 -40.61 13.73
CA GLN A 8 2.41 -40.46 12.30
C GLN A 8 1.66 -39.25 11.74
N ILE A 9 0.40 -39.03 12.13
CA ILE A 9 -0.35 -37.82 11.76
C ILE A 9 0.38 -36.55 12.23
N ALA A 10 0.88 -36.51 13.47
CA ALA A 10 1.64 -35.38 13.98
C ALA A 10 2.94 -35.12 13.19
N LYS A 11 3.61 -36.17 12.69
CA LYS A 11 4.82 -36.03 11.84
C LYS A 11 4.52 -35.42 10.48
N LEU A 12 3.28 -35.49 9.98
CA LEU A 12 2.91 -34.88 8.70
C LEU A 12 2.89 -33.35 8.77
N ASN A 13 2.84 -32.77 9.98
CA ASN A 13 2.86 -31.32 10.21
C ASN A 13 1.82 -30.55 9.37
N LEU A 14 0.61 -31.10 9.30
CA LEU A 14 -0.50 -30.52 8.53
C LEU A 14 -1.05 -29.28 9.24
N THR A 15 -1.46 -28.29 8.45
CA THR A 15 -2.11 -27.07 8.94
C THR A 15 -3.60 -27.10 8.58
N GLY A 16 -4.45 -27.16 9.60
CA GLY A 16 -5.91 -27.21 9.48
C GLY A 16 -6.54 -28.43 10.16
N ASP A 17 -7.84 -28.59 9.95
CA ASP A 17 -8.67 -29.66 10.50
C ASP A 17 -8.68 -30.86 9.56
N LEU A 18 -8.23 -32.00 10.07
CA LEU A 18 -8.25 -33.28 9.37
C LEU A 18 -9.55 -34.03 9.70
N GLN A 19 -10.44 -34.14 8.73
CA GLN A 19 -11.66 -34.93 8.81
C GLN A 19 -11.43 -36.31 8.18
N ILE A 20 -11.69 -37.36 8.95
CA ILE A 20 -11.57 -38.75 8.51
C ILE A 20 -12.93 -39.41 8.65
N THR A 21 -13.49 -39.88 7.53
CA THR A 21 -14.77 -40.58 7.49
C THR A 21 -14.55 -42.00 6.99
N LEU A 22 -14.84 -42.99 7.82
CA LEU A 22 -14.80 -44.41 7.45
C LEU A 22 -16.22 -44.92 7.24
N ARG A 23 -16.50 -45.48 6.05
CA ARG A 23 -17.77 -46.11 5.71
C ARG A 23 -17.56 -47.61 5.43
N PRO A 24 -18.14 -48.51 6.23
CA PRO A 24 -18.13 -49.93 5.91
C PRO A 24 -19.01 -50.22 4.68
N THR A 25 -18.60 -51.17 3.84
CA THR A 25 -19.36 -51.63 2.68
C THR A 25 -19.66 -53.13 2.80
N THR A 26 -20.41 -53.66 1.83
CA THR A 26 -20.59 -55.11 1.69
C THR A 26 -19.24 -55.80 1.47
N GLU A 27 -19.13 -57.07 1.88
CA GLU A 27 -17.92 -57.91 1.68
C GLU A 27 -16.69 -57.50 2.49
N ASN A 28 -16.86 -57.08 3.75
CA ASN A 28 -15.73 -56.79 4.67
C ASN A 28 -14.76 -55.68 4.19
N ASN A 29 -15.25 -54.83 3.28
CA ASN A 29 -14.51 -53.71 2.73
C ASN A 29 -14.91 -52.38 3.40
N PHE A 30 -14.03 -51.38 3.27
CA PHE A 30 -14.25 -50.04 3.77
C PHE A 30 -13.94 -49.00 2.70
N VAL A 31 -14.67 -47.88 2.76
CA VAL A 31 -14.37 -46.65 2.02
C VAL A 31 -13.94 -45.61 3.04
N LEU A 32 -12.70 -45.16 2.94
CA LEU A 32 -12.11 -44.16 3.81
C LEU A 32 -11.99 -42.84 3.05
N SER A 33 -12.59 -41.78 3.58
CA SER A 33 -12.53 -40.44 3.03
C SER A 33 -11.74 -39.55 3.98
N VAL A 34 -10.69 -38.91 3.49
CA VAL A 34 -9.82 -38.01 4.26
C VAL A 34 -9.85 -36.63 3.63
N LEU A 35 -10.29 -35.65 4.39
CA LEU A 35 -10.38 -34.25 3.97
C LEU A 35 -9.57 -33.37 4.93
N LEU A 36 -8.65 -32.59 4.39
CA LEU A 36 -7.96 -31.54 5.14
C LEU A 36 -8.67 -30.22 4.86
N THR A 37 -8.97 -29.46 5.91
CA THR A 37 -9.73 -28.20 5.82
C THR A 37 -9.00 -27.13 6.63
N ASN A 38 -8.51 -26.06 6.00
CA ASN A 38 -7.87 -24.97 6.73
C ASN A 38 -8.79 -23.74 6.77
N GLU A 39 -9.45 -23.46 7.90
CA GLU A 39 -10.30 -22.28 8.05
C GLU A 39 -9.54 -20.94 8.04
N GLN A 40 -8.23 -20.96 8.34
CA GLN A 40 -7.38 -19.77 8.34
C GLN A 40 -7.01 -19.31 6.93
N CYS A 41 -7.08 -20.22 5.95
CA CYS A 41 -6.92 -19.87 4.55
C CYS A 41 -8.13 -19.03 4.13
N GLY A 42 -7.94 -17.73 3.88
CA GLY A 42 -9.00 -16.81 3.49
C GLY A 42 -9.56 -17.05 2.07
N ASP A 43 -8.98 -17.98 1.32
CA ASP A 43 -9.38 -18.31 -0.05
C ASP A 43 -10.53 -19.33 -0.06
N ASP A 44 -11.59 -19.06 -0.83
CA ASP A 44 -12.72 -19.98 -1.00
C ASP A 44 -12.38 -21.20 -1.87
N ALA A 45 -11.32 -21.13 -2.70
CA ALA A 45 -10.84 -22.25 -3.50
C ALA A 45 -10.39 -23.44 -2.64
N ARG A 46 -10.14 -23.24 -1.33
CA ARG A 46 -9.90 -24.32 -0.37
C ARG A 46 -11.05 -25.34 -0.32
N LYS A 47 -12.29 -24.90 -0.58
CA LYS A 47 -13.50 -25.77 -0.61
C LYS A 47 -13.56 -26.64 -1.86
N THR A 48 -12.76 -26.33 -2.88
CA THR A 48 -12.67 -27.09 -4.13
C THR A 48 -11.72 -28.27 -4.02
N ILE A 49 -10.88 -28.32 -2.97
CA ILE A 49 -9.95 -29.44 -2.76
C ILE A 49 -10.76 -30.69 -2.44
N PRO A 50 -10.72 -31.72 -3.31
CA PRO A 50 -11.53 -32.91 -3.14
C PRO A 50 -11.00 -33.76 -1.98
N PRO A 51 -11.88 -34.50 -1.28
CA PRO A 51 -11.44 -35.46 -0.27
C PRO A 51 -10.70 -36.64 -0.92
N LEU A 52 -9.65 -37.11 -0.27
CA LEU A 52 -8.93 -38.31 -0.68
C LEU A 52 -9.74 -39.54 -0.27
N ASN A 53 -10.17 -40.33 -1.24
CA ASN A 53 -10.95 -41.54 -1.00
C ASN A 53 -10.11 -42.79 -1.26
N LEU A 54 -9.97 -43.63 -0.24
CA LEU A 54 -9.32 -44.93 -0.30
C LEU A 54 -10.37 -46.03 -0.13
N ARG A 55 -10.14 -47.19 -0.74
CA ARG A 55 -11.01 -48.36 -0.63
C ARG A 55 -10.16 -49.61 -0.43
N GLY A 56 -10.60 -50.49 0.45
CA GLY A 56 -9.92 -51.76 0.69
C GLY A 56 -10.44 -52.45 1.93
N THR A 57 -9.83 -53.58 2.27
CA THR A 57 -10.06 -54.26 3.54
C THR A 57 -9.39 -53.49 4.68
N ALA A 58 -9.68 -53.88 5.93
CA ALA A 58 -8.99 -53.29 7.09
C ALA A 58 -7.46 -53.45 7.00
N GLU A 59 -6.98 -54.58 6.50
CA GLU A 59 -5.55 -54.88 6.37
C GLU A 59 -4.87 -54.03 5.28
N ASP A 60 -5.55 -53.84 4.13
CA ASP A 60 -5.05 -52.97 3.06
C ASP A 60 -4.92 -51.53 3.52
N LEU A 61 -5.93 -51.05 4.27
CA LEU A 61 -5.92 -49.70 4.82
C LEU A 61 -4.84 -49.57 5.89
N ASP A 62 -4.73 -50.49 6.84
CA ASP A 62 -3.71 -50.40 7.90
C ASP A 62 -2.27 -50.36 7.35
N ASN A 63 -1.98 -51.16 6.33
CA ASN A 63 -0.66 -51.23 5.72
C ASN A 63 -0.36 -50.04 4.80
N GLY A 64 -1.35 -49.61 4.00
CA GLY A 64 -1.17 -48.61 2.97
C GLY A 64 -1.60 -47.19 3.36
N PHE A 65 -2.22 -46.97 4.51
CA PHE A 65 -2.84 -45.68 4.85
C PHE A 65 -1.85 -44.52 4.76
N PHE A 66 -0.78 -44.55 5.56
CA PHE A 66 0.17 -43.43 5.62
C PHE A 66 0.95 -43.22 4.31
N GLU A 67 1.27 -44.29 3.59
CA GLU A 67 1.93 -44.19 2.28
C GLU A 67 1.03 -43.48 1.27
N ASN A 68 -0.28 -43.79 1.28
CA ASN A 68 -1.24 -43.21 0.35
C ASN A 68 -1.70 -41.80 0.76
N ILE A 69 -1.76 -41.47 2.05
CA ILE A 69 -2.26 -40.17 2.52
C ILE A 69 -1.16 -39.11 2.72
N SER A 70 0.10 -39.49 2.95
CA SER A 70 1.15 -38.54 3.33
C SER A 70 1.37 -37.48 2.25
N THR A 71 1.68 -37.89 1.02
CA THR A 71 2.00 -36.98 -0.07
C THR A 71 0.82 -36.08 -0.47
N PRO A 72 -0.41 -36.62 -0.68
CA PRO A 72 -1.55 -35.79 -1.03
C PRO A 72 -1.93 -34.79 0.07
N LEU A 73 -1.88 -35.19 1.35
CA LEU A 73 -2.21 -34.28 2.44
C LEU A 73 -1.16 -33.19 2.65
N GLN A 74 0.12 -33.53 2.55
CA GLN A 74 1.19 -32.52 2.61
C GLN A 74 1.08 -31.52 1.46
N THR A 75 0.77 -32.01 0.25
CA THR A 75 0.54 -31.14 -0.91
C THR A 75 -0.66 -30.21 -0.70
N ALA A 76 -1.79 -30.75 -0.22
CA ALA A 76 -2.98 -29.94 0.08
C ALA A 76 -2.71 -28.92 1.19
N SER A 77 -2.01 -29.31 2.25
CA SER A 77 -1.62 -28.41 3.35
C SER A 77 -0.70 -27.30 2.87
N GLY A 78 0.34 -27.63 2.09
CA GLY A 78 1.27 -26.65 1.54
C GLY A 78 0.56 -25.63 0.65
N LEU A 79 -0.30 -26.10 -0.26
CA LEU A 79 -1.10 -25.25 -1.12
C LEU A 79 -1.97 -24.26 -0.32
N MET A 80 -2.65 -24.73 0.73
CA MET A 80 -3.48 -23.86 1.57
C MET A 80 -2.67 -22.77 2.30
N VAL A 81 -1.46 -23.10 2.76
CA VAL A 81 -0.55 -22.15 3.42
C VAL A 81 -0.01 -21.12 2.41
N ASP A 82 0.37 -21.56 1.22
CA ASP A 82 0.87 -20.68 0.16
C ASP A 82 -0.23 -19.70 -0.30
N MET A 83 -1.47 -20.18 -0.46
CA MET A 83 -2.62 -19.34 -0.80
C MET A 83 -2.91 -18.31 0.30
N GLU A 84 -2.84 -18.68 1.58
CA GLU A 84 -3.01 -17.74 2.70
C GLU A 84 -1.91 -16.66 2.70
N SER A 85 -0.65 -17.07 2.57
CA SER A 85 0.51 -16.16 2.52
C SER A 85 0.39 -15.17 1.36
N PHE A 86 0.01 -15.68 0.17
CA PHE A 86 -0.22 -14.85 -1.00
C PHE A 86 -1.35 -13.83 -0.76
N MET A 87 -2.48 -14.26 -0.20
CA MET A 87 -3.61 -13.36 0.10
C MET A 87 -3.22 -12.26 1.10
N LYS A 88 -2.45 -12.58 2.15
CA LYS A 88 -1.90 -11.57 3.07
C LYS A 88 -1.00 -10.56 2.36
N GLN A 89 -0.10 -11.04 1.50
CA GLN A 89 0.77 -10.16 0.71
C GLN A 89 -0.02 -9.26 -0.25
N VAL A 90 -1.06 -9.79 -0.88
CA VAL A 90 -1.98 -9.02 -1.74
C VAL A 90 -2.72 -7.94 -0.94
N GLU A 91 -3.21 -8.25 0.26
CA GLU A 91 -3.84 -7.25 1.14
C GLU A 91 -2.85 -6.16 1.57
N GLU A 92 -1.62 -6.53 1.94
CA GLU A 92 -0.58 -5.57 2.29
C GLU A 92 -0.20 -4.67 1.11
N ALA A 93 -0.06 -5.24 -0.09
CA ALA A 93 0.20 -4.48 -1.31
C ALA A 93 -0.94 -3.50 -1.60
N LYS A 94 -2.21 -3.94 -1.50
CA LYS A 94 -3.39 -3.07 -1.65
C LYS A 94 -3.39 -1.94 -0.63
N LYS A 95 -3.09 -2.23 0.64
CA LYS A 95 -2.98 -1.21 1.71
C LYS A 95 -1.90 -0.18 1.39
N LYS A 96 -0.70 -0.62 0.97
CA LYS A 96 0.39 0.27 0.56
C LYS A 96 0.01 1.13 -0.64
N SER A 97 -0.60 0.55 -1.67
CA SER A 97 -1.08 1.30 -2.84
C SER A 97 -2.19 2.31 -2.49
N ALA A 98 -3.10 1.97 -1.58
CA ALA A 98 -4.12 2.90 -1.10
C ALA A 98 -3.50 4.07 -0.33
N MET A 99 -2.54 3.80 0.57
CA MET A 99 -1.82 4.83 1.30
C MET A 99 -0.98 5.73 0.37
N GLU A 100 -0.37 5.17 -0.67
CA GLU A 100 0.40 5.94 -1.65
C GLU A 100 -0.49 6.82 -2.53
N LYS A 101 -1.68 6.32 -2.92
CA LYS A 101 -2.70 7.13 -3.59
C LYS A 101 -3.19 8.27 -2.70
N GLU A 102 -3.50 8.00 -1.43
CA GLU A 102 -3.93 9.06 -0.50
C GLU A 102 -2.84 10.10 -0.21
N LYS A 103 -1.57 9.68 -0.12
CA LYS A 103 -0.44 10.62 0.02
C LYS A 103 -0.29 11.48 -1.23
N SER A 104 -0.36 10.88 -2.42
CA SER A 104 -0.30 11.62 -3.68
C SER A 104 -1.45 12.62 -3.83
N ASP A 105 -2.67 12.23 -3.46
CA ASP A 105 -3.84 13.12 -3.52
C ASP A 105 -3.79 14.25 -2.48
N LYS A 106 -3.24 14.00 -1.28
CA LYS A 106 -3.00 15.05 -0.28
C LYS A 106 -1.93 16.04 -0.73
N GLU A 107 -0.81 15.55 -1.26
CA GLU A 107 0.26 16.42 -1.78
C GLU A 107 -0.21 17.26 -2.98
N LYS A 108 -1.03 16.69 -3.88
CA LYS A 108 -1.64 17.45 -4.99
C LYS A 108 -2.60 18.52 -4.49
N LYS A 109 -3.48 18.20 -3.52
CA LYS A 109 -4.40 19.19 -2.95
C LYS A 109 -3.68 20.31 -2.21
N GLU A 110 -2.61 20.01 -1.48
CA GLU A 110 -1.81 21.05 -0.81
C GLU A 110 -1.08 21.96 -1.80
N LYS A 111 -0.55 21.42 -2.90
CA LYS A 111 0.06 22.23 -3.97
C LYS A 111 -0.98 23.11 -4.66
N GLU A 112 -2.14 22.56 -5.01
CA GLU A 112 -3.20 23.32 -5.68
C GLU A 112 -3.77 24.46 -4.82
N VAL A 113 -3.87 24.27 -3.50
CA VAL A 113 -4.32 25.32 -2.56
C VAL A 113 -3.26 26.41 -2.39
N LYS A 114 -1.97 26.05 -2.36
CA LYS A 114 -0.87 27.02 -2.31
C LYS A 114 -0.79 27.83 -3.60
N ASP A 115 -0.92 27.18 -4.76
CA ASP A 115 -0.86 27.85 -6.06
C ASP A 115 -2.02 28.83 -6.26
N LYS A 116 -3.24 28.48 -5.81
CA LYS A 116 -4.41 29.39 -5.85
C LYS A 116 -4.20 30.62 -4.98
N LYS A 117 -3.73 30.45 -3.73
CA LYS A 117 -3.45 31.58 -2.82
C LYS A 117 -2.35 32.50 -3.35
N TYR A 118 -1.32 31.93 -3.97
CA TYR A 118 -0.26 32.70 -4.62
C TYR A 118 -0.83 33.52 -5.80
N GLY A 119 -1.63 32.89 -6.67
CA GLY A 119 -2.26 33.56 -7.81
C GLY A 119 -3.20 34.71 -7.41
N GLU A 120 -4.05 34.51 -6.40
CA GLU A 120 -4.96 35.54 -5.90
C GLU A 120 -4.21 36.75 -5.31
N ALA A 121 -3.17 36.51 -4.50
CA ALA A 121 -2.36 37.59 -3.93
C ALA A 121 -1.58 38.36 -5.02
N LEU A 122 -1.03 37.63 -6.00
CA LEU A 122 -0.33 38.23 -7.13
C LEU A 122 -1.25 39.10 -7.99
N GLN A 123 -2.45 38.60 -8.31
CA GLN A 123 -3.44 39.32 -9.10
C GLN A 123 -3.91 40.59 -8.38
N LYS A 124 -4.15 40.52 -7.07
CA LYS A 124 -4.52 41.68 -6.26
C LYS A 124 -3.41 42.74 -6.25
N ALA A 125 -2.15 42.32 -6.21
CA ALA A 125 -1.02 43.23 -6.30
C ALA A 125 -0.94 43.91 -7.69
N GLU A 126 -1.15 43.18 -8.77
CA GLU A 126 -1.18 43.72 -10.15
C GLU A 126 -2.37 44.68 -10.39
N GLU A 127 -3.53 44.44 -9.77
CA GLU A 127 -4.67 45.35 -9.85
C GLU A 127 -4.37 46.69 -9.15
N LEU A 128 -3.75 46.64 -7.97
CA LEU A 128 -3.30 47.83 -7.24
C LEU A 128 -2.20 48.59 -7.98
N GLU A 129 -1.33 47.87 -8.70
CA GLU A 129 -0.34 48.46 -9.60
C GLU A 129 -1.00 49.22 -10.76
N LYS A 130 -2.00 48.63 -11.42
CA LYS A 130 -2.77 49.29 -12.49
C LYS A 130 -3.53 50.52 -12.00
N GLU A 131 -3.95 50.54 -10.74
CA GLU A 131 -4.52 51.71 -10.07
C GLU A 131 -3.46 52.76 -9.64
N GLY A 132 -2.16 52.49 -9.84
CA GLY A 132 -1.05 53.37 -9.48
C GLY A 132 -0.69 53.37 -7.99
N LYS A 133 -1.23 52.43 -7.20
CA LYS A 133 -1.00 52.31 -5.75
C LYS A 133 0.13 51.32 -5.44
N TYR A 134 1.35 51.63 -5.90
CA TYR A 134 2.52 50.76 -5.78
C TYR A 134 2.87 50.32 -4.34
N LYS A 135 2.63 51.18 -3.34
CA LYS A 135 2.84 50.86 -1.91
C LYS A 135 1.86 49.80 -1.38
N GLU A 136 0.61 49.85 -1.84
CA GLU A 136 -0.42 48.86 -1.49
C GLU A 136 -0.20 47.57 -2.28
N ALA A 137 0.19 47.66 -3.56
CA ALA A 137 0.57 46.53 -4.39
C ALA A 137 1.72 45.72 -3.77
N TRP A 138 2.76 46.39 -3.27
CA TRP A 138 3.89 45.73 -2.58
C TRP A 138 3.47 45.00 -1.31
N SER A 139 2.58 45.62 -0.52
CA SER A 139 2.06 45.01 0.72
C SER A 139 1.10 43.83 0.44
N ALA A 140 0.47 43.82 -0.73
CA ALA A 140 -0.42 42.75 -1.19
C ALA A 140 0.32 41.58 -1.85
N LEU A 141 1.61 41.73 -2.18
CA LEU A 141 2.39 40.64 -2.76
C LEU A 141 2.51 39.47 -1.77
N PRO A 142 2.40 38.21 -2.27
CA PRO A 142 2.64 37.05 -1.44
C PRO A 142 4.08 37.03 -0.93
N LYS A 143 4.32 36.58 0.30
CA LYS A 143 5.67 36.57 0.89
C LYS A 143 6.50 35.40 0.36
N GLY A 144 7.76 35.65 0.01
CA GLY A 144 8.69 34.59 -0.41
C GLY A 144 8.92 33.51 0.64
N SER A 145 8.69 33.81 1.93
CA SER A 145 8.72 32.83 3.03
C SER A 145 7.53 31.86 3.02
N GLU A 146 6.38 32.28 2.49
CA GLU A 146 5.16 31.46 2.40
C GLU A 146 5.11 30.66 1.09
N PHE A 147 5.79 31.15 0.05
CA PHE A 147 5.88 30.52 -1.26
C PHE A 147 7.33 30.41 -1.75
N PRO A 148 8.12 29.47 -1.21
CA PRO A 148 9.53 29.31 -1.58
C PRO A 148 9.73 29.01 -3.08
N GLU A 149 8.80 28.29 -3.70
CA GLU A 149 8.83 27.94 -5.13
C GLU A 149 8.65 29.17 -6.05
N TYR A 150 8.03 30.23 -5.56
CA TYR A 150 7.83 31.49 -6.29
C TYR A 150 8.65 32.65 -5.72
N ALA A 151 9.54 32.40 -4.76
CA ALA A 151 10.28 33.42 -4.04
C ALA A 151 11.08 34.35 -4.96
N GLU A 152 11.69 33.83 -6.04
CA GLU A 152 12.40 34.66 -7.02
C GLU A 152 11.47 35.59 -7.80
N LYS A 153 10.27 35.12 -8.16
CA LYS A 153 9.28 35.93 -8.89
C LYS A 153 8.69 37.02 -8.00
N ILE A 154 8.40 36.66 -6.74
CA ILE A 154 7.94 37.59 -5.70
C ILE A 154 8.98 38.69 -5.51
N ARG A 155 10.25 38.31 -5.32
CA ARG A 155 11.33 39.26 -5.08
C ARG A 155 11.49 40.26 -6.23
N LYS A 156 11.46 39.78 -7.48
CA LYS A 156 11.52 40.66 -8.66
C LYS A 156 10.40 41.69 -8.69
N LYS A 157 9.16 41.28 -8.39
CA LYS A 157 8.02 42.22 -8.32
C LYS A 157 8.09 43.17 -7.12
N GLN A 158 8.62 42.70 -5.99
CA GLN A 158 8.87 43.55 -4.83
C GLN A 158 9.87 44.64 -5.19
N ASP A 159 11.00 44.28 -5.82
CA ASP A 159 12.03 45.22 -6.27
C ASP A 159 11.46 46.23 -7.30
N GLU A 160 10.60 45.76 -8.22
CA GLU A 160 9.94 46.60 -9.22
C GLU A 160 8.98 47.62 -8.58
N TYR A 161 8.12 47.19 -7.65
CA TYR A 161 7.21 48.09 -6.94
C TYR A 161 7.96 49.04 -6.01
N GLU A 162 8.99 48.57 -5.30
CA GLU A 162 9.85 49.42 -4.47
C GLU A 162 10.49 50.54 -5.28
N GLY A 163 10.95 50.27 -6.50
CA GLY A 163 11.50 51.29 -7.40
C GLY A 163 10.55 52.45 -7.72
N HIS A 164 9.24 52.24 -7.62
CA HIS A 164 8.22 53.27 -7.91
C HIS A 164 7.87 54.17 -6.72
N PHE A 165 8.07 53.74 -5.47
CA PHE A 165 7.72 54.54 -4.28
C PHE A 165 8.89 54.78 -3.30
N ALA A 166 10.00 54.08 -3.48
CA ALA A 166 11.27 54.32 -2.80
C ALA A 166 12.36 54.52 -3.88
N PRO A 167 12.63 55.77 -4.32
CA PRO A 167 13.83 56.03 -5.11
C PRO A 167 15.03 55.53 -4.32
N SER A 168 15.85 54.66 -4.91
CA SER A 168 16.99 54.03 -4.24
C SER A 168 17.76 55.00 -3.34
N LEU A 169 17.67 54.80 -2.02
CA LEU A 169 18.56 55.46 -1.04
C LEU A 169 20.02 54.98 -1.15
N PHE A 170 20.36 54.19 -2.18
CA PHE A 170 21.70 53.63 -2.42
C PHE A 170 22.20 53.74 -3.87
N SER A 171 21.55 54.55 -4.74
CA SER A 171 22.09 54.81 -6.10
C SER A 171 22.89 56.11 -6.25
N GLU A 172 23.14 56.86 -5.18
CA GLU A 172 24.07 57.99 -5.20
C GLU A 172 25.43 57.60 -4.61
N ASN A 173 26.27 56.96 -5.44
CA ASN A 173 27.70 57.24 -5.46
C ASN A 173 28.38 56.59 -6.68
N GLN A 174 28.23 57.22 -7.85
CA GLN A 174 29.37 57.35 -8.75
C GLN A 174 29.96 58.74 -8.52
N PRO A 175 31.10 58.87 -7.82
CA PRO A 175 31.82 60.13 -7.80
C PRO A 175 32.37 60.39 -9.22
N GLN A 176 31.79 61.39 -9.87
CA GLN A 176 32.45 62.14 -10.92
C GLN A 176 33.73 62.75 -10.33
N SER A 177 34.88 62.15 -10.58
CA SER A 177 36.18 62.81 -10.42
C SER A 177 36.46 63.61 -11.69
N THR A 178 36.06 64.88 -11.66
CA THR A 178 36.57 65.94 -12.54
C THR A 178 37.77 66.60 -11.87
N GLU A 179 38.63 67.21 -12.69
CA GLU A 179 39.87 67.97 -12.40
C GLU A 179 41.14 67.09 -12.38
N ILE A 180 42.16 67.36 -13.21
CA ILE A 180 42.70 68.66 -13.70
C ILE A 180 43.03 68.58 -15.20
#